data_AF-A0A7X6SL06-F1
#
_entry.id   AF-A0A7X6SL06-F1
#
_cell.length_a   1.000
_cell.length_b   1.000
_cell.length_c   1.000
_cell.angle_alpha   90.00
_cell.angle_beta   90.00
_cell.angle_gamma   90.00
#
_symmetry.space_group_name_H-M   'P 1'
#
loop_
_entity.id
_entity.type
_entity.pdbx_description
1 polymer ?
#
loop_
_entity_poly.entity_id
_entity_poly.type
_entity_poly.pdbx_seq_one_letter_code
_entity_poly.pdbx_strand_id
1 'polypeptide(L)'
;MPATEVTPDDPNFCYDEFAYFDENCHEYGISRPGDLAVARVAHTLDDGRTISGLRWGSGRPTAVFLHGGAQNAHTWDTVLLALNIDALALDLPGHGHSSPRDDGWYDPANNAAAVIATIEAFELSDVLLVGMSLGGLTATAIAARRPDLVRSLVVVDVTPGVNADKAEAVHAFIAGPQYFETFDEIFGRTVHFNPTRTHESLRRGILHNAHRVTEGEHAGRWRWNYDRRKLSTEDMPPMVDLWSDVAAVKAPYLLVRGGASPVVDDDDVAELMRHQPTAEVIVVDGAGHSVQGDDPLRLTEILRNRL
;
A
#
# COMPACT_ATOMS: atom_id res chain seq x y z
N MET A 1 35.16 -5.54 20.55
CA MET A 1 34.49 -4.29 20.13
C MET A 1 33.21 -4.70 19.45
N PRO A 2 32.03 -4.18 19.83
CA PRO A 2 30.82 -4.44 19.05
C PRO A 2 31.08 -3.92 17.63
N ALA A 3 30.70 -4.68 16.61
CA ALA A 3 30.76 -4.20 15.24
C ALA A 3 30.00 -2.88 15.19
N THR A 4 30.63 -1.81 14.70
CA THR A 4 29.96 -0.54 14.46
C THR A 4 28.79 -0.81 13.54
N GLU A 5 27.58 -0.61 14.05
CA GLU A 5 26.35 -0.81 13.29
C GLU A 5 26.38 0.12 12.08
N VAL A 6 26.35 -0.48 10.88
CA VAL A 6 26.44 0.27 9.61
C VAL A 6 25.15 1.04 9.43
N THR A 7 25.20 2.36 9.55
CA THR A 7 24.02 3.23 9.37
C THR A 7 23.62 3.28 7.91
N PRO A 8 22.35 3.56 7.56
CA PRO A 8 21.92 3.69 6.16
C PRO A 8 22.73 4.70 5.33
N ASP A 9 23.25 5.76 5.95
CA ASP A 9 24.08 6.77 5.29
C ASP A 9 25.54 6.32 5.05
N ASP A 10 25.97 5.17 5.59
CA ASP A 10 27.30 4.63 5.36
C ASP A 10 27.45 4.21 3.89
N PRO A 11 28.54 4.58 3.20
CA PRO A 11 28.80 4.14 1.82
C PRO A 11 28.81 2.62 1.61
N ASN A 12 29.08 1.84 2.66
CA ASN A 12 29.10 0.37 2.64
C ASN A 12 27.76 -0.24 3.03
N PHE A 13 26.74 0.57 3.38
CA PHE A 13 25.40 0.08 3.63
C PHE A 13 24.84 -0.59 2.37
N CYS A 14 24.49 -1.87 2.48
CA CYS A 14 23.84 -2.62 1.44
C CYS A 14 22.42 -2.94 1.89
N TYR A 15 21.43 -2.43 1.15
CA TYR A 15 20.04 -2.77 1.38
C TYR A 15 19.76 -4.19 0.89
N ASP A 16 19.27 -5.03 1.79
CA ASP A 16 18.68 -6.34 1.49
C ASP A 16 17.17 -6.26 1.73
N GLU A 17 16.42 -6.45 0.65
CA GLU A 17 14.97 -6.34 0.60
C GLU A 17 14.25 -7.29 1.56
N PHE A 18 14.80 -8.48 1.82
CA PHE A 18 14.13 -9.52 2.60
C PHE A 18 14.75 -9.76 3.99
N ALA A 19 15.76 -8.96 4.37
CA ALA A 19 16.46 -9.12 5.64
C ALA A 19 15.62 -8.73 6.87
N TYR A 20 14.55 -7.96 6.71
CA TYR A 20 13.84 -7.35 7.83
C TYR A 20 12.62 -8.13 8.35
N PHE A 21 12.34 -9.33 7.82
CA PHE A 21 11.22 -10.13 8.29
C PHE A 21 11.38 -10.63 9.73
N ASP A 22 12.62 -10.91 10.18
CA ASP A 22 12.88 -11.29 11.57
C ASP A 22 12.61 -10.14 12.55
N GLU A 23 12.98 -8.93 12.16
CA GLU A 23 12.70 -7.71 12.93
C GLU A 23 11.19 -7.47 13.05
N ASN A 24 10.44 -7.62 11.94
CA ASN A 24 8.98 -7.57 11.96
C ASN A 24 8.38 -8.63 12.90
N CYS A 25 8.87 -9.87 12.82
CA CYS A 25 8.37 -10.95 13.67
C CYS A 25 8.61 -10.67 15.16
N HIS A 26 9.81 -10.18 15.50
CA HIS A 26 10.15 -9.84 16.88
C HIS A 26 9.30 -8.68 17.41
N GLU A 27 9.15 -7.60 16.64
CA GLU A 27 8.40 -6.41 17.07
C GLU A 27 6.94 -6.73 17.43
N TYR A 28 6.28 -7.57 16.64
CA TYR A 28 4.86 -7.92 16.83
C TYR A 28 4.64 -9.30 17.46
N GLY A 29 5.69 -9.96 17.95
CA GLY A 29 5.56 -11.30 18.56
C GLY A 29 5.01 -12.37 17.61
N ILE A 30 5.24 -12.23 16.30
CA ILE A 30 4.82 -13.20 15.28
C ILE A 30 5.82 -14.36 15.28
N SER A 31 5.31 -15.59 15.28
CA SER A 31 6.16 -16.77 15.04
C SER A 31 6.56 -16.81 13.57
N ARG A 32 7.85 -16.69 13.26
CA ARG A 32 8.34 -16.75 11.88
C ARG A 32 7.91 -18.06 11.21
N PRO A 33 7.22 -18.03 10.05
CA PRO A 33 6.90 -19.25 9.31
C PRO A 33 8.18 -19.98 8.89
N GLY A 34 8.25 -21.28 9.18
CA GLY A 34 9.42 -22.11 8.84
C GLY A 34 9.59 -22.33 7.34
N ASP A 35 8.50 -22.16 6.59
CA ASP A 35 8.37 -22.26 5.14
C ASP A 35 8.19 -20.89 4.46
N LEU A 36 8.57 -19.80 5.15
CA LEU A 36 8.45 -18.44 4.61
C LEU A 36 9.18 -18.35 3.26
N ALA A 37 8.39 -18.20 2.20
CA ALA A 37 8.86 -17.94 0.85
C ALA A 37 8.31 -16.59 0.41
N VAL A 38 9.21 -15.66 0.10
CA VAL A 38 8.85 -14.36 -0.47
C VAL A 38 9.79 -14.09 -1.64
N ALA A 39 9.23 -13.70 -2.77
CA ALA A 39 10.00 -13.37 -3.96
C ALA A 39 9.40 -12.18 -4.69
N ARG A 40 10.26 -11.31 -5.21
CA ARG A 40 9.84 -10.25 -6.13
C ARG A 40 9.42 -10.88 -7.45
N VAL A 41 8.24 -10.49 -7.90
CA VAL A 41 7.66 -10.89 -9.18
C VAL A 41 7.30 -9.65 -9.99
N ALA A 42 7.08 -9.84 -11.28
CA ALA A 42 6.76 -8.77 -12.20
C ALA A 42 5.88 -9.28 -13.35
N HIS A 43 5.01 -8.40 -13.84
CA HIS A 43 4.24 -8.58 -15.06
C HIS A 43 4.47 -7.39 -15.98
N THR A 44 4.80 -7.66 -17.24
CA THR A 44 4.92 -6.61 -18.27
C THR A 44 3.57 -6.46 -18.98
N LEU A 45 3.01 -5.25 -18.90
CA LEU A 45 1.79 -4.84 -19.59
C LEU A 45 2.02 -4.71 -21.10
N ASP A 46 0.93 -4.67 -21.87
CA ASP A 46 0.97 -4.56 -23.34
C ASP A 46 1.70 -3.30 -23.85
N ASP A 47 1.72 -2.22 -23.04
CA ASP A 47 2.43 -0.98 -23.35
C ASP A 47 3.90 -0.97 -22.89
N GLY A 48 4.41 -2.11 -22.44
CA GLY A 48 5.80 -2.30 -22.03
C GLY A 48 6.11 -1.86 -20.59
N ARG A 49 5.16 -1.23 -19.89
CA ARG A 49 5.32 -0.94 -18.45
C ARG A 49 5.32 -2.24 -17.65
N THR A 50 6.06 -2.26 -16.56
CA THR A 50 6.11 -3.40 -15.63
C THR A 50 5.35 -3.08 -14.35
N ILE A 51 4.51 -4.01 -13.90
CA ILE A 51 3.93 -4.01 -12.55
C ILE A 51 4.72 -5.02 -11.71
N SER A 52 5.40 -4.55 -10.67
CA SER A 52 6.13 -5.37 -9.72
C SER A 52 5.28 -5.69 -8.49
N GLY A 53 5.68 -6.71 -7.75
CA GLY A 53 5.10 -7.02 -6.45
C GLY A 53 5.90 -8.10 -5.74
N LEU A 54 5.41 -8.47 -4.57
CA LEU A 54 5.92 -9.56 -3.75
C LEU A 54 4.93 -10.72 -3.80
N ARG A 55 5.42 -11.88 -4.23
CA ARG A 55 4.71 -13.15 -4.06
C ARG A 55 5.09 -13.73 -2.71
N TRP A 56 4.09 -13.98 -1.90
CA TRP A 56 4.19 -14.63 -0.60
C TRP A 56 3.70 -16.07 -0.72
N GLY A 57 4.41 -16.98 -0.07
CA GLY A 57 4.17 -18.42 -0.14
C GLY A 57 4.62 -19.06 -1.45
N SER A 58 4.47 -20.38 -1.54
CA SER A 58 4.88 -21.18 -2.70
C SER A 58 3.70 -21.75 -3.50
N GLY A 59 2.48 -21.67 -2.97
CA GLY A 59 1.24 -22.06 -3.61
C GLY A 59 0.67 -20.98 -4.52
N ARG A 60 -0.59 -21.18 -4.96
CA ARG A 60 -1.33 -20.21 -5.78
C ARG A 60 -1.88 -19.11 -4.86
N PRO A 61 -1.55 -17.81 -5.09
CA PRO A 61 -2.10 -16.72 -4.31
C PRO A 61 -3.62 -16.76 -4.19
N THR A 62 -4.12 -16.57 -2.97
CA THR A 62 -5.55 -16.51 -2.66
C THR A 62 -6.01 -15.09 -2.30
N ALA A 63 -5.05 -14.18 -2.13
CA ALA A 63 -5.28 -12.79 -1.78
C ALA A 63 -4.33 -11.85 -2.55
N VAL A 64 -4.83 -10.65 -2.86
CA VAL A 64 -4.07 -9.57 -3.51
C VAL A 64 -4.13 -8.32 -2.63
N PHE A 65 -2.98 -7.69 -2.40
CA PHE A 65 -2.84 -6.54 -1.51
C PHE A 65 -2.32 -5.30 -2.24
N LEU A 66 -2.99 -4.16 -2.08
CA LEU A 66 -2.69 -2.89 -2.74
C LEU A 66 -2.41 -1.80 -1.71
N HIS A 67 -1.21 -1.23 -1.74
CA HIS A 67 -0.77 -0.18 -0.81
C HIS A 67 -1.45 1.19 -1.09
N GLY A 68 -1.29 2.15 -0.17
CA GLY A 68 -1.75 3.53 -0.32
C GLY A 68 -0.83 4.41 -1.18
N GLY A 69 -1.18 5.67 -1.40
CA GLY A 69 -0.32 6.59 -2.15
C GLY A 69 1.05 6.76 -1.49
N ALA A 70 2.12 6.90 -2.29
CA ALA A 70 3.49 7.08 -1.84
C ALA A 70 4.07 5.91 -1.00
N GLN A 71 3.48 4.72 -1.10
CA GLN A 71 3.94 3.50 -0.44
C GLN A 71 4.36 2.44 -1.47
N ASN A 72 4.61 1.21 -1.02
CA ASN A 72 4.94 0.05 -1.84
C ASN A 72 4.44 -1.25 -1.19
N ALA A 73 4.65 -2.39 -1.84
CA ALA A 73 4.21 -3.72 -1.42
C ALA A 73 4.63 -4.12 0.01
N HIS A 74 5.78 -3.63 0.51
CA HIS A 74 6.26 -3.93 1.87
C HIS A 74 5.40 -3.32 2.99
N THR A 75 4.44 -2.46 2.65
CA THR A 75 3.40 -1.99 3.58
C THR A 75 2.63 -3.14 4.24
N TRP A 76 2.59 -4.31 3.59
CA TRP A 76 1.84 -5.48 4.02
C TRP A 76 2.68 -6.55 4.72
N ASP A 77 4.00 -6.34 4.90
CA ASP A 77 4.92 -7.37 5.41
C ASP A 77 4.46 -7.97 6.74
N THR A 78 4.16 -7.12 7.73
CA THR A 78 3.74 -7.59 9.07
C THR A 78 2.42 -8.35 9.01
N VAL A 79 1.46 -7.85 8.22
CA VAL A 79 0.14 -8.47 8.04
C VAL A 79 0.27 -9.83 7.35
N LEU A 80 1.11 -9.94 6.32
CA LEU A 80 1.31 -11.16 5.54
C LEU A 80 2.13 -12.21 6.30
N LEU A 81 3.12 -11.79 7.10
CA LEU A 81 3.82 -12.66 8.06
C LEU A 81 2.84 -13.26 9.08
N ALA A 82 1.92 -12.45 9.60
CA ALA A 82 0.94 -12.91 10.59
C ALA A 82 -0.20 -13.74 9.96
N LEU A 83 -0.62 -13.46 8.73
CA LEU A 83 -1.60 -14.27 8.00
C LEU A 83 -1.03 -15.64 7.61
N ASN A 84 0.23 -15.68 7.17
CA ASN A 84 0.91 -16.86 6.65
C ASN A 84 0.10 -17.60 5.56
N ILE A 85 -0.22 -16.88 4.49
CA ILE A 85 -0.99 -17.37 3.34
C ILE A 85 -0.23 -17.15 2.03
N ASP A 86 -0.63 -17.87 0.98
CA ASP A 86 -0.20 -17.54 -0.38
C ASP A 86 -0.90 -16.26 -0.84
N ALA A 87 -0.14 -15.22 -1.17
CA ALA A 87 -0.65 -13.90 -1.54
C ALA A 87 0.24 -13.16 -2.55
N LEU A 88 -0.31 -12.12 -3.15
CA LEU A 88 0.39 -11.19 -4.04
C LEU A 88 0.22 -9.75 -3.53
N ALA A 89 1.28 -9.12 -3.05
CA ALA A 89 1.28 -7.70 -2.72
C ALA A 89 1.88 -6.92 -3.88
N LEU A 90 1.11 -6.01 -4.50
CA LEU A 90 1.55 -5.31 -5.71
C LEU A 90 2.05 -3.90 -5.40
N ASP A 91 3.11 -3.51 -6.10
CA ASP A 91 3.50 -2.12 -6.26
C ASP A 91 2.57 -1.49 -7.31
N LEU A 92 1.76 -0.49 -6.94
CA LEU A 92 0.92 0.23 -7.89
C LEU A 92 1.78 0.95 -8.95
N PRO A 93 1.24 1.29 -10.15
CA PRO A 93 1.99 2.03 -11.15
C PRO A 93 2.70 3.26 -10.56
N GLY A 94 3.96 3.46 -10.93
CA GLY A 94 4.79 4.56 -10.42
C GLY A 94 5.22 4.45 -8.96
N HIS A 95 5.00 3.32 -8.30
CA HIS A 95 5.43 3.09 -6.92
C HIS A 95 6.38 1.89 -6.84
N GLY A 96 7.22 1.85 -5.82
CA GLY A 96 8.15 0.75 -5.57
C GLY A 96 8.99 0.44 -6.82
N HIS A 97 8.86 -0.80 -7.30
CA HIS A 97 9.57 -1.29 -8.48
C HIS A 97 8.70 -1.32 -9.75
N SER A 98 7.46 -0.82 -9.68
CA SER A 98 6.59 -0.70 -10.85
C SER A 98 7.00 0.48 -11.73
N SER A 99 6.93 0.28 -13.05
CA SER A 99 7.15 1.34 -14.02
C SER A 99 6.19 2.50 -13.78
N PRO A 100 6.65 3.74 -13.94
CA PRO A 100 5.79 4.88 -13.85
C PRO A 100 4.98 5.03 -15.14
N ARG A 101 3.93 5.86 -15.12
CA ARG A 101 3.12 6.15 -16.31
C ARG A 101 3.65 7.39 -17.00
N ASP A 102 3.74 7.40 -18.31
CA ASP A 102 4.27 8.58 -19.02
C ASP A 102 3.43 9.84 -18.80
N ASP A 103 2.11 9.67 -18.65
CA ASP A 103 1.18 10.75 -18.32
C ASP A 103 1.16 11.13 -16.82
N GLY A 104 1.83 10.37 -15.95
CA GLY A 104 1.82 10.61 -14.49
C GLY A 104 0.45 10.40 -13.83
N TRP A 105 -0.51 9.75 -14.51
CA TRP A 105 -1.89 9.69 -14.05
C TRP A 105 -2.19 8.41 -13.26
N TYR A 106 -2.09 8.53 -11.95
CA TYR A 106 -2.24 7.43 -11.00
C TYR A 106 -3.61 7.35 -10.32
N ASP A 107 -4.69 7.68 -11.04
CA ASP A 107 -6.03 7.58 -10.43
C ASP A 107 -6.46 6.12 -10.21
N PRO A 108 -7.49 5.90 -9.38
CA PRO A 108 -7.96 4.55 -9.08
C PRO A 108 -8.33 3.73 -10.32
N ALA A 109 -8.89 4.37 -11.35
CA ALA A 109 -9.31 3.70 -12.58
C ALA A 109 -8.13 3.21 -13.42
N ASN A 110 -7.09 4.02 -13.60
CA ASN A 110 -5.88 3.64 -14.33
C ASN A 110 -5.06 2.60 -13.57
N ASN A 111 -4.95 2.73 -12.25
CA ASN A 111 -4.32 1.72 -11.40
C ASN A 111 -5.08 0.39 -11.48
N ALA A 112 -6.42 0.42 -11.46
CA ALA A 112 -7.25 -0.78 -11.55
C ALA A 112 -7.00 -1.55 -12.85
N ALA A 113 -6.87 -0.86 -13.98
CA ALA A 113 -6.59 -1.52 -15.27
C ALA A 113 -5.28 -2.31 -15.25
N ALA A 114 -4.20 -1.70 -14.71
CA ALA A 114 -2.90 -2.36 -14.61
C ALA A 114 -2.91 -3.55 -13.64
N VAL A 115 -3.62 -3.41 -12.50
CA VAL A 115 -3.75 -4.49 -11.52
C VAL A 115 -4.60 -5.64 -12.06
N ILE A 116 -5.72 -5.37 -12.75
CA ILE A 116 -6.54 -6.41 -13.40
C ILE A 116 -5.69 -7.24 -14.36
N ALA A 117 -4.98 -6.57 -15.28
CA ALA A 117 -4.11 -7.25 -16.24
C ALA A 117 -3.06 -8.14 -15.54
N THR A 118 -2.52 -7.65 -14.41
CA THR A 118 -1.58 -8.43 -13.59
C THR A 118 -2.25 -9.64 -12.94
N ILE A 119 -3.41 -9.48 -12.30
CA ILE A 119 -4.16 -10.59 -11.68
C ILE A 119 -4.46 -11.68 -12.73
N GLU A 120 -4.88 -11.28 -13.94
CA GLU A 120 -5.13 -12.20 -15.04
C GLU A 120 -3.88 -12.90 -15.55
N ALA A 121 -2.75 -12.19 -15.66
CA ALA A 121 -1.48 -12.76 -16.09
C ALA A 121 -0.92 -13.79 -15.10
N PHE A 122 -1.22 -13.64 -13.80
CA PHE A 122 -0.93 -14.64 -12.77
C PHE A 122 -2.00 -15.73 -12.68
N GLU A 123 -2.98 -15.73 -13.61
CA GLU A 123 -4.09 -16.68 -13.68
C GLU A 123 -4.86 -16.76 -12.36
N LEU A 124 -5.02 -15.62 -11.68
CA LEU A 124 -5.73 -15.50 -10.42
C LEU A 124 -7.20 -15.16 -10.67
N SER A 125 -8.05 -15.67 -9.80
CA SER A 125 -9.50 -15.45 -9.81
C SER A 125 -10.02 -15.76 -8.41
N ASP A 126 -11.19 -15.21 -8.08
CA ASP A 126 -11.80 -15.38 -6.75
C ASP A 126 -10.77 -15.07 -5.65
N VAL A 127 -10.14 -13.88 -5.66
CA VAL A 127 -9.17 -13.50 -4.62
C VAL A 127 -9.85 -12.67 -3.53
N LEU A 128 -9.33 -12.76 -2.32
CA LEU A 128 -9.50 -11.69 -1.34
C LEU A 128 -8.71 -10.47 -1.83
N LEU A 129 -9.39 -9.37 -2.14
CA LEU A 129 -8.74 -8.13 -2.57
C LEU A 129 -8.71 -7.14 -1.42
N VAL A 130 -7.51 -6.77 -0.97
CA VAL A 130 -7.30 -5.83 0.14
C VAL A 130 -6.60 -4.59 -0.38
N GLY A 131 -7.14 -3.41 -0.10
CA GLY A 131 -6.55 -2.15 -0.53
C GLY A 131 -6.64 -1.08 0.55
N MET A 132 -5.56 -0.33 0.75
CA MET A 132 -5.53 0.81 1.67
C MET A 132 -5.48 2.12 0.91
N SER A 133 -6.26 3.13 1.32
CA SER A 133 -6.20 4.49 0.75
C SER A 133 -6.32 4.47 -0.78
N LEU A 134 -5.34 5.00 -1.54
CA LEU A 134 -5.32 4.88 -3.01
C LEU A 134 -5.58 3.44 -3.49
N GLY A 135 -4.92 2.45 -2.89
CA GLY A 135 -5.13 1.03 -3.18
C GLY A 135 -6.54 0.54 -2.84
N GLY A 136 -7.21 1.14 -1.84
CA GLY A 136 -8.61 0.84 -1.48
C GLY A 136 -9.62 1.35 -2.51
N LEU A 137 -9.41 2.56 -3.01
CA LEU A 137 -10.19 3.11 -4.13
C LEU A 137 -9.94 2.31 -5.42
N THR A 138 -8.68 1.94 -5.68
CA THR A 138 -8.32 1.06 -6.80
C THR A 138 -8.99 -0.31 -6.65
N ALA A 139 -8.95 -0.92 -5.47
CA ALA A 139 -9.59 -2.20 -5.19
C ALA A 139 -11.11 -2.17 -5.41
N THR A 140 -11.74 -1.07 -5.02
CA THR A 140 -13.17 -0.83 -5.27
C THR A 140 -13.47 -0.80 -6.78
N ALA A 141 -12.68 -0.05 -7.55
CA ALA A 141 -12.83 0.00 -9.01
C ALA A 141 -12.60 -1.38 -9.69
N ILE A 142 -11.66 -2.18 -9.17
CA ILE A 142 -11.44 -3.55 -9.65
C ILE A 142 -12.65 -4.43 -9.37
N ALA A 143 -13.15 -4.44 -8.13
CA ALA A 143 -14.27 -5.27 -7.72
C ALA A 143 -15.57 -4.92 -8.45
N ALA A 144 -15.77 -3.64 -8.80
CA ALA A 144 -16.89 -3.17 -9.60
C ALA A 144 -16.82 -3.67 -11.06
N ARG A 145 -15.64 -3.58 -11.69
CA ARG A 145 -15.45 -3.88 -13.12
C ARG A 145 -15.24 -5.36 -13.41
N ARG A 146 -14.61 -6.08 -12.47
CA ARG A 146 -14.22 -7.49 -12.58
C ARG A 146 -14.66 -8.29 -11.36
N PRO A 147 -15.98 -8.41 -11.13
CA PRO A 147 -16.51 -9.17 -10.00
C PRO A 147 -16.14 -10.66 -10.06
N ASP A 148 -15.76 -11.19 -11.22
CA ASP A 148 -15.25 -12.56 -11.40
C ASP A 148 -13.87 -12.79 -10.75
N LEU A 149 -13.10 -11.72 -10.53
CA LEU A 149 -11.78 -11.81 -9.92
C LEU A 149 -11.81 -11.70 -8.40
N VAL A 150 -12.88 -11.20 -7.78
CA VAL A 150 -12.90 -10.78 -6.37
C VAL A 150 -13.91 -11.58 -5.56
N ARG A 151 -13.43 -12.43 -4.64
CA ARG A 151 -14.27 -13.16 -3.68
C ARG A 151 -14.84 -12.24 -2.61
N SER A 152 -13.98 -11.37 -2.09
CA SER A 152 -14.28 -10.41 -1.02
C SER A 152 -13.38 -9.19 -1.17
N LEU A 153 -13.92 -8.02 -0.87
CA LEU A 153 -13.23 -6.74 -0.91
C LEU A 153 -13.05 -6.21 0.53
N VAL A 154 -11.81 -5.86 0.88
CA VAL A 154 -11.48 -5.14 2.11
C VAL A 154 -10.81 -3.82 1.76
N VAL A 155 -11.43 -2.73 2.20
CA VAL A 155 -10.93 -1.36 2.01
C VAL A 155 -10.48 -0.81 3.35
N VAL A 156 -9.22 -0.37 3.43
CA VAL A 156 -8.62 0.17 4.65
C VAL A 156 -8.59 1.69 4.56
N ASP A 157 -9.39 2.30 5.43
CA ASP A 157 -9.41 3.71 5.80
C ASP A 157 -9.53 4.70 4.63
N VAL A 158 -10.49 4.47 3.72
CA VAL A 158 -10.82 5.40 2.65
C VAL A 158 -12.25 5.20 2.13
N THR A 159 -12.84 6.26 1.60
CA THR A 159 -14.05 6.22 0.76
C THR A 159 -13.91 7.23 -0.38
N PRO A 160 -14.76 7.19 -1.43
CA PRO A 160 -14.78 8.24 -2.45
C PRO A 160 -15.15 9.65 -1.94
N GLY A 161 -15.74 9.75 -0.75
CA GLY A 161 -16.19 11.02 -0.15
C GLY A 161 -15.08 11.80 0.57
N VAL A 162 -13.92 11.17 0.79
CA VAL A 162 -12.76 11.80 1.44
C VAL A 162 -12.33 13.02 0.63
N ASN A 163 -12.26 14.17 1.30
CA ASN A 163 -11.89 15.43 0.70
C ASN A 163 -10.47 15.87 1.12
N ALA A 164 -10.01 16.99 0.55
CA ALA A 164 -8.66 17.49 0.78
C ALA A 164 -8.37 17.86 2.24
N ASP A 165 -9.38 18.34 2.98
CA ASP A 165 -9.24 18.74 4.39
C ASP A 165 -9.06 17.50 5.28
N LYS A 166 -9.88 16.46 5.07
CA LYS A 166 -9.78 15.19 5.81
C LYS A 166 -8.46 14.47 5.58
N ALA A 167 -7.91 14.57 4.37
CA ALA A 167 -6.64 13.96 3.97
C ALA A 167 -5.43 14.92 4.05
N GLU A 168 -5.56 16.09 4.69
CA GLU A 168 -4.54 17.15 4.67
C GLU A 168 -3.16 16.64 5.11
N ALA A 169 -3.07 15.94 6.24
CA ALA A 169 -1.82 15.43 6.76
C ALA A 169 -1.16 14.41 5.80
N VAL A 170 -1.96 13.55 5.18
CA VAL A 170 -1.50 12.57 4.18
C VAL A 170 -0.97 13.30 2.95
N HIS A 171 -1.73 14.27 2.42
CA HIS A 171 -1.31 15.08 1.29
C HIS A 171 -0.05 15.89 1.59
N ALA A 172 0.06 16.49 2.77
CA ALA A 172 1.22 17.26 3.20
C ALA A 172 2.47 16.39 3.34
N PHE A 173 2.35 15.14 3.78
CA PHE A 173 3.46 14.18 3.77
C PHE A 173 3.95 13.94 2.33
N ILE A 174 3.05 13.52 1.44
CA ILE A 174 3.32 13.16 0.04
C ILE A 174 3.86 14.35 -0.76
N ALA A 175 3.33 15.55 -0.51
CA ALA A 175 3.70 16.79 -1.17
C ALA A 175 5.06 17.36 -0.70
N GLY A 176 5.71 16.74 0.30
CA GLY A 176 7.01 17.16 0.85
C GLY A 176 8.19 17.14 -0.12
N PRO A 177 9.44 17.18 0.36
CA PRO A 177 10.61 17.00 -0.49
C PRO A 177 10.64 15.62 -1.15
N GLN A 178 11.13 15.54 -2.38
CA GLN A 178 11.39 14.25 -3.06
C GLN A 178 12.79 13.71 -2.75
N TYR A 179 13.71 14.63 -2.44
CA TYR A 179 15.11 14.35 -2.19
C TYR A 179 15.50 14.87 -0.82
N PHE A 180 16.41 14.15 -0.17
CA PHE A 180 16.90 14.43 1.18
C PHE A 180 18.41 14.20 1.20
N GLU A 181 19.15 14.99 1.98
CA GLU A 181 20.60 14.87 2.03
C GLU A 181 21.04 13.63 2.80
N THR A 182 20.26 13.20 3.81
CA THR A 182 20.58 12.08 4.69
C THR A 182 19.36 11.22 4.98
N PHE A 183 19.59 9.98 5.44
CA PHE A 183 18.53 9.11 5.93
C PHE A 183 17.83 9.72 7.14
N ASP A 184 18.58 10.36 8.04
CA ASP A 184 18.06 11.01 9.24
C ASP A 184 17.03 12.10 8.94
N GLU A 185 17.21 12.85 7.84
CA GLU A 185 16.22 13.85 7.39
C GLU A 185 14.89 13.20 6.98
N ILE A 186 14.95 12.09 6.24
CA ILE A 186 13.75 11.32 5.88
C ILE A 186 13.11 10.74 7.14
N PHE A 187 13.92 10.16 8.02
CA PHE A 187 13.48 9.52 9.24
C PHE A 187 12.75 10.52 10.16
N GLY A 188 13.37 11.67 10.44
CA GLY A 188 12.76 12.73 11.25
C GLY A 188 11.44 13.23 10.67
N ARG A 189 11.36 13.40 9.34
CA ARG A 189 10.10 13.75 8.67
C ARG A 189 9.06 12.65 8.85
N THR A 190 9.43 11.39 8.66
CA THR A 190 8.50 10.26 8.75
C THR A 190 7.95 10.10 10.17
N VAL A 191 8.79 10.26 11.19
CA VAL A 191 8.39 10.28 12.61
C VAL A 191 7.39 11.40 12.88
N HIS A 192 7.62 12.61 12.35
CA HIS A 192 6.71 13.74 12.55
C HIS A 192 5.29 13.45 12.02
N PHE A 193 5.17 12.79 10.87
CA PHE A 193 3.87 12.46 10.27
C PHE A 193 3.24 11.17 10.79
N ASN A 194 4.03 10.30 11.45
CA ASN A 194 3.56 8.99 11.93
C ASN A 194 3.99 8.76 13.39
N PRO A 195 3.54 9.61 14.34
CA PRO A 195 4.01 9.57 15.73
C PRO A 195 3.54 8.32 16.51
N THR A 196 2.60 7.56 15.95
CA THR A 196 2.06 6.33 16.54
C THR A 196 2.90 5.09 16.25
N ARG A 197 3.80 5.16 15.26
CA ARG A 197 4.61 4.01 14.82
C ARG A 197 5.96 3.96 15.53
N THR A 198 6.46 2.76 15.76
CA THR A 198 7.79 2.53 16.33
C THR A 198 8.89 3.04 15.38
N HIS A 199 10.04 3.42 15.95
CA HIS A 199 11.19 3.88 15.16
C HIS A 199 11.70 2.78 14.23
N GLU A 200 11.71 1.54 14.70
CA GLU A 200 12.10 0.36 13.94
C GLU A 200 11.20 0.16 12.71
N SER A 201 9.88 0.23 12.90
CA SER A 201 8.88 0.14 11.82
C SER A 201 9.04 1.24 10.78
N LEU A 202 9.26 2.48 11.21
CA LEU A 202 9.49 3.61 10.30
C LEU A 202 10.82 3.48 9.55
N ARG A 203 11.90 3.07 10.22
CA ARG A 203 13.20 2.84 9.61
C ARG A 203 13.09 1.81 8.48
N ARG A 204 12.48 0.65 8.74
CA ARG A 204 12.23 -0.39 7.73
C ARG A 204 11.40 0.15 6.58
N GLY A 205 10.29 0.82 6.87
CA GLY A 205 9.41 1.40 5.87
C GLY A 205 10.13 2.36 4.91
N ILE A 206 11.02 3.21 5.44
CA ILE A 206 11.85 4.11 4.62
C ILE A 206 12.84 3.32 3.76
N LEU A 207 13.53 2.33 4.33
CA LEU A 207 14.49 1.51 3.59
C LEU A 207 13.85 0.74 2.42
N HIS A 208 12.59 0.29 2.59
CA HIS A 208 11.82 -0.30 1.50
C HIS A 208 11.34 0.73 0.47
N ASN A 209 11.20 2.00 0.86
CA ASN A 209 10.53 3.03 0.07
C ASN A 209 11.43 4.17 -0.42
N ALA A 210 12.74 4.11 -0.16
CA ALA A 210 13.70 5.11 -0.59
C ALA A 210 15.05 4.47 -0.94
N HIS A 211 15.80 5.11 -1.84
CA HIS A 211 17.16 4.70 -2.19
C HIS A 211 18.10 5.89 -2.30
N ARG A 212 19.39 5.61 -2.16
CA ARG A 212 20.43 6.59 -2.49
C ARG A 212 20.57 6.71 -4.00
N VAL A 213 20.49 7.92 -4.51
CA VAL A 213 20.70 8.25 -5.90
C VAL A 213 22.18 8.10 -6.23
N THR A 214 22.51 7.32 -7.25
CA THR A 214 23.90 6.99 -7.59
C THR A 214 24.53 7.96 -8.58
N GLU A 215 23.73 8.65 -9.39
CA GLU A 215 24.19 9.46 -10.52
C GLU A 215 23.35 10.73 -10.72
N GLY A 216 23.89 11.69 -11.48
CA GLY A 216 23.20 12.94 -11.83
C GLY A 216 23.29 14.02 -10.75
N GLU A 217 22.47 15.07 -10.90
CA GLU A 217 22.49 16.27 -10.05
C GLU A 217 22.13 16.01 -8.58
N HIS A 218 21.53 14.85 -8.29
CA HIS A 218 21.13 14.45 -6.95
C HIS A 218 21.95 13.27 -6.42
N ALA A 219 23.08 12.93 -7.06
CA ALA A 219 23.95 11.85 -6.61
C ALA A 219 24.36 12.01 -5.14
N GLY A 220 24.26 10.93 -4.37
CA GLY A 220 24.55 10.89 -2.94
C GLY A 220 23.33 11.13 -2.05
N ARG A 221 22.28 11.80 -2.55
CA ARG A 221 21.04 12.07 -1.82
C ARG A 221 20.13 10.86 -1.76
N TRP A 222 19.23 10.84 -0.80
CA TRP A 222 18.12 9.91 -0.75
C TRP A 222 16.94 10.40 -1.57
N ARG A 223 16.23 9.48 -2.23
CA ARG A 223 15.01 9.74 -2.99
C ARG A 223 13.95 8.70 -2.66
N TRP A 224 12.69 9.14 -2.54
CA TRP A 224 11.57 8.21 -2.47
C TRP A 224 11.41 7.35 -3.73
N ASN A 225 10.85 6.16 -3.56
CA ASN A 225 10.53 5.17 -4.60
C ASN A 225 9.09 5.31 -5.08
N TYR A 226 8.66 6.54 -5.33
CA TYR A 226 7.41 6.78 -6.04
C TYR A 226 7.55 7.99 -6.96
N ASP A 227 6.86 7.93 -8.08
CA ASP A 227 6.84 8.98 -9.06
C ASP A 227 6.05 10.19 -8.55
N ARG A 228 6.57 11.37 -8.83
CA ARG A 228 6.00 12.66 -8.44
C ARG A 228 5.86 13.63 -9.59
N ARG A 229 5.94 13.13 -10.82
CA ARG A 229 5.60 13.94 -11.99
C ARG A 229 4.20 14.52 -11.78
N LYS A 230 4.13 15.84 -11.89
CA LYS A 230 2.87 16.57 -11.80
C LYS A 230 2.10 16.33 -13.09
N LEU A 231 0.81 16.03 -12.95
CA LEU A 231 -0.13 16.07 -14.06
C LEU A 231 -0.20 17.48 -14.62
N SER A 232 -0.21 17.59 -15.94
CA SER A 232 -0.61 18.82 -16.63
C SER A 232 -2.07 19.11 -16.27
N THR A 233 -2.36 20.28 -15.69
CA THR A 233 -3.74 20.66 -15.34
C THR A 233 -4.64 20.83 -16.56
N GLU A 234 -4.05 21.02 -17.75
CA GLU A 234 -4.77 21.22 -19.01
C GLU A 234 -5.28 19.90 -19.61
N ASP A 235 -4.77 18.76 -19.16
CA ASP A 235 -5.08 17.42 -19.70
C ASP A 235 -5.88 16.54 -18.72
N MET A 236 -6.33 17.10 -17.59
CA MET A 236 -7.01 16.36 -16.52
C MET A 236 -8.44 16.00 -16.93
N PRO A 237 -8.77 14.70 -17.07
CA PRO A 237 -10.12 14.31 -17.47
C PRO A 237 -11.10 14.33 -16.31
N PRO A 238 -12.37 13.99 -16.61
CA PRO A 238 -13.35 13.43 -15.72
C PRO A 238 -12.87 12.99 -14.36
N MET A 239 -13.22 13.64 -13.24
CA MET A 239 -13.09 12.91 -11.98
C MET A 239 -13.96 11.66 -12.08
N VAL A 240 -13.35 10.49 -11.88
CA VAL A 240 -14.06 9.21 -11.95
C VAL A 240 -15.08 9.18 -10.82
N ASP A 241 -16.34 8.90 -11.15
CA ASP A 241 -17.37 8.68 -10.15
C ASP A 241 -17.19 7.31 -9.49
N LEU A 242 -16.41 7.29 -8.41
CA LEU A 242 -16.15 6.08 -7.65
C LEU A 242 -17.33 5.67 -6.76
N TRP A 243 -18.34 6.52 -6.55
CA TRP A 243 -19.56 6.10 -5.84
C TRP A 243 -20.38 5.14 -6.70
N SER A 244 -20.41 5.34 -8.01
CA SER A 244 -20.96 4.36 -8.96
C SER A 244 -20.21 3.02 -8.90
N ASP A 245 -18.87 3.05 -8.76
CA ASP A 245 -18.09 1.83 -8.57
C ASP A 245 -18.45 1.14 -7.23
N VAL A 246 -18.56 1.88 -6.12
CA VAL A 246 -19.00 1.34 -4.81
C VAL A 246 -20.36 0.63 -4.92
N ALA A 247 -21.34 1.27 -5.57
CA ALA A 247 -22.68 0.71 -5.76
C ALA A 247 -22.69 -0.53 -6.67
N ALA A 248 -21.71 -0.66 -7.58
CA ALA A 248 -21.59 -1.78 -8.50
C ALA A 248 -20.86 -2.99 -7.92
N VAL A 249 -20.17 -2.86 -6.78
CA VAL A 249 -19.46 -3.98 -6.13
C VAL A 249 -20.46 -5.07 -5.72
N LYS A 250 -20.20 -6.30 -6.17
CA LYS A 250 -21.01 -7.50 -5.87
C LYS A 250 -20.45 -8.37 -4.75
N ALA A 251 -19.14 -8.30 -4.53
CA ALA A 251 -18.47 -9.06 -3.48
C ALA A 251 -18.83 -8.49 -2.09
N PRO A 252 -18.75 -9.29 -1.00
CA PRO A 252 -18.81 -8.76 0.36
C PRO A 252 -17.79 -7.64 0.53
N TYR A 253 -18.30 -6.45 0.91
CA TYR A 253 -17.52 -5.23 1.07
C TYR A 253 -17.29 -4.98 2.55
N LEU A 254 -16.04 -4.92 2.98
CA LEU A 254 -15.66 -4.53 4.33
C LEU A 254 -14.83 -3.24 4.30
N LEU A 255 -15.30 -2.22 5.00
CA LEU A 255 -14.49 -1.05 5.35
C LEU A 255 -13.84 -1.27 6.73
N VAL A 256 -12.52 -1.23 6.80
CA VAL A 256 -11.76 -1.17 8.05
C VAL A 256 -11.30 0.27 8.25
N ARG A 257 -11.85 0.95 9.26
CA ARG A 257 -11.58 2.36 9.58
C ARG A 257 -10.60 2.47 10.74
N GLY A 258 -9.61 3.35 10.62
CA GLY A 258 -8.77 3.75 11.75
C GLY A 258 -9.55 4.66 12.69
N GLY A 259 -9.76 4.25 13.95
CA GLY A 259 -10.57 5.00 14.91
C GLY A 259 -9.99 6.37 15.30
N ALA A 260 -8.69 6.57 15.14
CA ALA A 260 -8.01 7.84 15.33
C ALA A 260 -7.74 8.58 14.00
N SER A 261 -8.12 8.00 12.86
CA SER A 261 -7.93 8.60 11.55
C SER A 261 -8.99 9.68 11.27
N PRO A 262 -8.60 10.89 10.84
CA PRO A 262 -9.53 11.91 10.36
C PRO A 262 -9.99 11.67 8.91
N VAL A 263 -9.40 10.69 8.21
CA VAL A 263 -9.59 10.50 6.77
C VAL A 263 -11.01 10.04 6.45
N VAL A 264 -11.53 9.09 7.22
CA VAL A 264 -12.91 8.60 7.11
C VAL A 264 -13.65 8.96 8.39
N ASP A 265 -14.77 9.66 8.26
CA ASP A 265 -15.67 9.97 9.38
C ASP A 265 -17.03 9.25 9.29
N ASP A 266 -17.93 9.57 10.21
CA ASP A 266 -19.26 8.96 10.26
C ASP A 266 -20.13 9.36 9.07
N ASP A 267 -19.93 10.53 8.48
CA ASP A 267 -20.65 10.99 7.28
C ASP A 267 -20.18 10.22 6.04
N ASP A 268 -18.88 9.94 5.93
CA ASP A 268 -18.32 9.10 4.87
C ASP A 268 -18.85 7.66 4.97
N VAL A 269 -18.94 7.12 6.20
CA VAL A 269 -19.54 5.80 6.45
C VAL A 269 -21.03 5.81 6.09
N ALA A 270 -21.77 6.85 6.47
CA ALA A 270 -23.18 6.97 6.11
C ALA A 270 -23.39 7.03 4.59
N GLU A 271 -22.52 7.72 3.85
CA GLU A 271 -22.56 7.73 2.38
C GLU A 271 -22.19 6.36 1.78
N LEU A 272 -21.16 5.68 2.31
CA LEU A 272 -20.87 4.30 1.92
C LEU A 272 -22.09 3.40 2.09
N MET A 273 -22.78 3.46 3.23
CA MET A 273 -23.96 2.63 3.49
C MET A 273 -25.16 2.99 2.59
N ARG A 274 -25.22 4.22 2.04
CA ARG A 274 -26.25 4.59 1.05
C ARG A 274 -26.01 3.92 -0.30
N HIS A 275 -24.77 3.81 -0.74
CA HIS A 275 -24.40 3.18 -2.03
C HIS A 275 -24.21 1.67 -1.93
N GLN A 276 -23.74 1.17 -0.78
CA GLN A 276 -23.52 -0.25 -0.51
C GLN A 276 -24.13 -0.65 0.85
N PRO A 277 -25.46 -0.86 0.94
CA PRO A 277 -26.14 -1.16 2.21
C PRO A 277 -25.72 -2.49 2.86
N THR A 278 -25.05 -3.36 2.11
CA THR A 278 -24.52 -4.64 2.62
C THR A 278 -23.07 -4.54 3.11
N ALA A 279 -22.45 -3.37 3.02
CA ALA A 279 -21.10 -3.17 3.52
C ALA A 279 -21.04 -3.42 5.04
N GLU A 280 -19.98 -4.09 5.46
CA GLU A 280 -19.61 -4.18 6.86
C GLU A 280 -18.60 -3.07 7.18
N VAL A 281 -18.65 -2.55 8.41
CA VAL A 281 -17.71 -1.53 8.88
C VAL A 281 -17.12 -2.00 10.20
N ILE A 282 -15.79 -2.05 10.27
CA ILE A 282 -15.05 -2.34 11.50
C ILE A 282 -14.15 -1.15 11.81
N VAL A 283 -14.26 -0.61 13.02
CA VAL A 283 -13.37 0.43 13.52
C VAL A 283 -12.27 -0.22 14.35
N VAL A 284 -11.02 0.15 14.07
CA VAL A 284 -9.85 -0.24 14.87
C VAL A 284 -9.47 0.91 15.77
N ASP A 285 -9.84 0.81 17.05
CA ASP A 285 -9.60 1.86 18.04
C ASP A 285 -8.10 2.18 18.16
N GLY A 286 -7.77 3.47 18.18
CA GLY A 286 -6.39 3.95 18.33
C GLY A 286 -5.54 3.91 17.05
N ALA A 287 -5.94 3.17 16.01
CA ALA A 287 -5.25 3.18 14.73
C ALA A 287 -5.54 4.47 13.95
N GLY A 288 -4.50 5.06 13.36
CA GLY A 288 -4.61 6.16 12.41
C GLY A 288 -4.90 5.66 11.00
N HIS A 289 -4.49 6.45 10.00
CA HIS A 289 -4.79 6.15 8.60
C HIS A 289 -4.17 4.83 8.11
N SER A 290 -2.99 4.47 8.64
CA SER A 290 -2.29 3.23 8.31
C SER A 290 -2.58 2.15 9.35
N VAL A 291 -3.79 1.59 9.32
CA VAL A 291 -4.19 0.50 10.24
C VAL A 291 -3.23 -0.67 10.20
N GLN A 292 -2.73 -1.04 9.01
CA GLN A 292 -1.74 -2.09 8.83
C GLN A 292 -0.36 -1.76 9.42
N GLY A 293 -0.08 -0.49 9.71
CA GLY A 293 1.15 -0.05 10.37
C GLY A 293 0.99 0.22 11.86
N ASP A 294 -0.21 0.62 12.30
CA ASP A 294 -0.51 0.94 13.69
C ASP A 294 -0.98 -0.28 14.51
N ASP A 295 -1.83 -1.14 13.92
CA ASP A 295 -2.30 -2.39 14.54
C ASP A 295 -2.41 -3.53 13.50
N PRO A 296 -1.25 -4.03 13.00
CA PRO A 296 -1.22 -5.08 12.00
C PRO A 296 -1.85 -6.39 12.47
N LEU A 297 -1.74 -6.74 13.75
CA LEU A 297 -2.29 -7.98 14.28
C LEU A 297 -3.81 -7.94 14.32
N ARG A 298 -4.40 -6.80 14.72
CA ARG A 298 -5.86 -6.64 14.67
C ARG A 298 -6.37 -6.69 13.23
N LEU A 299 -5.66 -6.07 12.29
CA LEU A 299 -6.01 -6.18 10.87
C LEU A 299 -5.92 -7.63 10.38
N THR A 300 -4.87 -8.37 10.76
CA THR A 300 -4.74 -9.81 10.45
C THR A 300 -5.93 -10.62 10.97
N GLU A 301 -6.38 -10.39 12.22
CA GLU A 301 -7.56 -11.06 12.77
C GLU A 301 -8.82 -10.80 11.95
N ILE A 302 -9.02 -9.55 11.53
CA ILE A 302 -10.15 -9.14 10.68
C ILE A 302 -10.08 -9.89 9.34
N LEU A 303 -8.90 -9.89 8.69
CA LEU A 303 -8.70 -10.52 7.39
C LEU A 303 -8.85 -12.04 7.42
N ARG A 304 -8.49 -12.72 8.52
CA ARG A 304 -8.71 -14.17 8.67
C ARG A 304 -10.17 -14.58 8.54
N ASN A 305 -11.10 -13.70 8.89
CA ASN A 305 -12.54 -13.95 8.73
C ASN A 305 -13.05 -13.73 7.28
N ARG A 306 -12.14 -13.46 6.34
CA ARG A 306 -12.42 -13.20 4.92
C ARG A 306 -11.67 -14.14 3.97
N LEU A 307 -10.80 -15.01 4.48
CA LEU A 307 -10.04 -15.98 3.70
C LEU A 307 -10.94 -17.08 3.14
#